data_AF-A0A6C0F5R3-F1
#
_entry.id   AF-A0A6C0F5R3-F1
#
_cell.length_a   1.000
_cell.length_b   1.000
_cell.length_c   1.000
_cell.angle_alpha   90.00
_cell.angle_beta   90.00
_cell.angle_gamma   90.00
#
_symmetry.space_group_name_H-M   'P 1'
#
loop_
_entity.id
_entity.type
_entity.pdbx_description
1 polymer ?
#
loop_
_entity_poly.entity_id
_entity_poly.type
_entity_poly.pdbx_seq_one_letter_code
_entity_poly.pdbx_strand_id
1 'polypeptide(L)'
;MATFNNIINNANNFNNINNIIYNNINNVGISSLFSKTDRIMVLKLFVDGNEDLKNAYRNAIDNHNMRLYNNPFIDAGFDVLNPFVSVASGGEVNKINFGVKCEATMVMDNDKSFPTGFYMYPRSSLSKTPLRLANSVGIIDSGYRGNLIGAFDCLGSSFQTVEYDRYVQICAPTLCPIFVIMVDNENELEETVRGAGGFGSTGR
;
A
#
# COMPACT_ATOMS: atom_id res chain seq x y z
N MET A 1 8.32 31.51 -20.47
CA MET A 1 7.24 30.87 -21.25
C MET A 1 7.25 29.35 -21.18
N ALA A 2 8.41 28.66 -21.09
CA ALA A 2 8.47 27.19 -20.99
C ALA A 2 7.86 26.59 -19.68
N THR A 3 7.81 27.35 -18.59
CA THR A 3 7.29 26.90 -17.29
C THR A 3 5.76 26.87 -17.21
N PHE A 4 5.04 27.69 -17.97
CA PHE A 4 3.58 27.77 -17.91
C PHE A 4 2.90 26.64 -18.71
N ASN A 5 3.49 26.29 -19.87
CA ASN A 5 3.00 25.19 -20.71
C ASN A 5 3.15 23.82 -20.04
N ASN A 6 4.19 23.62 -19.21
CA ASN A 6 4.34 22.39 -18.41
C ASN A 6 3.27 22.26 -17.32
N ILE A 7 2.81 23.37 -16.73
CA ILE A 7 1.74 23.37 -15.73
C ILE A 7 0.40 23.02 -16.38
N ILE A 8 0.12 23.56 -17.58
CA ILE A 8 -1.11 23.27 -18.33
C ILE A 8 -1.13 21.80 -18.82
N ASN A 9 0.00 21.28 -19.28
CA ASN A 9 0.11 19.86 -19.67
C ASN A 9 -0.10 18.92 -18.47
N ASN A 10 0.44 19.25 -17.30
CA ASN A 10 0.18 18.48 -16.07
C ASN A 10 -1.30 18.55 -15.65
N ALA A 11 -1.93 19.73 -15.72
CA ALA A 11 -3.36 19.87 -15.39
C ALA A 11 -4.26 19.06 -16.34
N ASN A 12 -3.93 19.01 -17.63
CA ASN A 12 -4.65 18.19 -18.61
C ASN A 12 -4.43 16.69 -18.38
N ASN A 13 -3.24 16.27 -17.96
CA ASN A 13 -2.98 14.87 -17.57
C ASN A 13 -3.74 14.49 -16.30
N PHE A 14 -3.74 15.36 -15.28
CA PHE A 14 -4.54 15.17 -14.05
C PHE A 14 -6.04 15.05 -14.35
N ASN A 15 -6.58 15.86 -15.26
CA ASN A 15 -7.99 15.76 -15.67
C ASN A 15 -8.30 14.46 -16.42
N ASN A 16 -7.35 13.95 -17.23
CA ASN A 16 -7.51 12.65 -17.90
C ASN A 16 -7.39 11.47 -16.93
N ILE A 17 -6.47 11.54 -15.96
CA ILE A 17 -6.33 10.56 -14.88
C ILE A 17 -7.58 10.56 -14.01
N ASN A 18 -8.10 11.74 -13.64
CA ASN A 18 -9.37 11.86 -12.94
C ASN A 18 -10.48 11.19 -13.73
N ASN A 19 -10.62 11.43 -15.04
CA ASN A 19 -11.63 10.76 -15.87
C ASN A 19 -11.45 9.23 -15.98
N ILE A 20 -10.21 8.72 -16.03
CA ILE A 20 -9.94 7.27 -16.07
C ILE A 20 -10.23 6.63 -14.71
N ILE A 21 -9.81 7.27 -13.61
CA ILE A 21 -10.10 6.87 -12.24
C ILE A 21 -11.62 6.91 -12.02
N TYR A 22 -12.32 7.95 -12.48
CA TYR A 22 -13.77 8.09 -12.37
C TYR A 22 -14.54 7.04 -13.18
N ASN A 23 -14.10 6.76 -14.41
CA ASN A 23 -14.69 5.71 -15.25
C ASN A 23 -14.40 4.30 -14.70
N ASN A 24 -13.25 4.08 -14.05
CA ASN A 24 -12.95 2.83 -13.35
C ASN A 24 -13.70 2.73 -12.01
N ILE A 25 -13.85 3.82 -11.25
CA ILE A 25 -14.62 3.89 -9.99
C ILE A 25 -16.07 3.43 -10.20
N ASN A 26 -16.70 3.86 -11.30
CA ASN A 26 -18.06 3.45 -11.65
C ASN A 26 -18.16 1.96 -12.05
N ASN A 27 -17.10 1.37 -12.64
CA ASN A 27 -17.04 -0.06 -12.94
C ASN A 27 -16.67 -0.94 -11.72
N VAL A 28 -16.09 -0.34 -10.66
CA VAL A 28 -15.45 -1.05 -9.55
C VAL A 28 -16.30 -1.03 -8.25
N GLY A 29 -17.51 -0.45 -8.29
CA GLY A 29 -18.48 -0.49 -7.18
C GLY A 29 -18.17 0.48 -6.03
N ILE A 30 -17.12 1.29 -6.16
CA ILE A 30 -16.65 2.28 -5.18
C ILE A 30 -17.73 3.31 -4.82
N SER A 31 -18.57 3.70 -5.78
CA SER A 31 -19.64 4.69 -5.56
C SER A 31 -20.58 4.32 -4.40
N SER A 32 -20.83 3.02 -4.21
CA SER A 32 -21.66 2.55 -3.10
C SER A 32 -20.97 2.69 -1.72
N LEU A 33 -19.63 2.73 -1.66
CA LEU A 33 -18.90 2.94 -0.41
C LEU A 33 -19.06 4.35 0.14
N PHE A 34 -19.32 5.35 -0.72
CA PHE A 34 -19.56 6.73 -0.28
C PHE A 34 -20.87 6.91 0.50
N SER A 35 -21.75 5.90 0.51
CA SER A 35 -22.88 5.87 1.46
C SER A 35 -22.44 5.70 2.92
N LYS A 36 -21.21 5.21 3.17
CA LYS A 36 -20.67 4.90 4.51
C LYS A 36 -19.54 5.83 4.93
N THR A 37 -18.91 6.56 4.01
CA THR A 37 -17.74 7.42 4.26
C THR A 37 -17.64 8.52 3.22
N ASP A 38 -16.98 9.63 3.55
CA ASP A 38 -16.76 10.76 2.63
C ASP A 38 -15.52 10.56 1.73
N ARG A 39 -14.69 9.56 2.03
CA ARG A 39 -13.44 9.31 1.33
C ARG A 39 -12.99 7.85 1.40
N ILE A 40 -12.28 7.41 0.38
CA ILE A 40 -11.59 6.12 0.36
C ILE A 40 -10.17 6.29 -0.16
N MET A 41 -9.28 5.38 0.24
CA MET A 41 -7.97 5.26 -0.39
C MET A 41 -8.00 4.11 -1.39
N VAL A 42 -7.81 4.41 -2.67
CA VAL A 42 -7.58 3.40 -3.70
C VAL A 42 -6.10 3.06 -3.70
N LEU A 43 -5.76 1.79 -3.44
CA LEU A 43 -4.40 1.28 -3.39
C LEU A 43 -4.17 0.37 -4.61
N LYS A 44 -3.41 0.83 -5.60
CA LYS A 44 -2.86 -0.06 -6.61
C LYS A 44 -1.67 -0.81 -6.01
N LEU A 45 -1.63 -2.12 -6.25
CA LEU A 45 -0.61 -3.02 -5.71
C LEU A 45 -0.06 -3.89 -6.85
N PHE A 46 1.22 -3.74 -7.13
CA PHE A 46 1.97 -4.63 -8.02
C PHE A 46 2.73 -5.65 -7.16
N VAL A 47 2.63 -6.93 -7.52
CA VAL A 47 3.33 -8.02 -6.84
C VAL A 47 4.57 -8.40 -7.64
N ASP A 48 5.73 -8.04 -7.10
CA ASP A 48 7.07 -8.36 -7.61
C ASP A 48 7.50 -9.73 -7.07
N GLY A 49 6.81 -10.78 -7.50
CA GLY A 49 7.03 -12.15 -7.02
C GLY A 49 6.49 -13.24 -7.95
N ASN A 50 6.59 -14.49 -7.49
CA ASN A 50 6.11 -15.66 -8.22
C ASN A 50 4.57 -15.72 -8.30
N GLU A 51 4.04 -16.63 -9.12
CA GLU A 51 2.59 -16.77 -9.28
C GLU A 51 1.88 -17.19 -7.98
N ASP A 52 2.55 -17.90 -7.07
CA ASP A 52 1.96 -18.29 -5.79
C ASP A 52 1.71 -17.07 -4.89
N LEU A 53 2.69 -16.15 -4.79
CA LEU A 53 2.53 -14.89 -4.08
C LEU A 53 1.46 -14.02 -4.71
N LYS A 54 1.41 -13.95 -6.06
CA LYS A 54 0.36 -13.24 -6.78
C LYS A 54 -1.02 -13.80 -6.46
N ASN A 55 -1.19 -15.12 -6.48
CA ASN A 55 -2.45 -15.78 -6.13
C ASN A 55 -2.84 -15.55 -4.67
N ALA A 56 -1.87 -15.57 -3.74
CA ALA A 56 -2.10 -15.26 -2.34
C ALA A 56 -2.61 -13.81 -2.17
N TYR A 57 -2.03 -12.86 -2.89
CA TYR A 57 -2.51 -11.46 -2.90
C TYR A 57 -3.87 -11.29 -3.56
N ARG A 58 -4.15 -11.95 -4.69
CA ARG A 58 -5.49 -11.95 -5.31
C ARG A 58 -6.55 -12.37 -4.30
N ASN A 59 -6.34 -13.50 -3.62
CA ASN A 59 -7.24 -13.99 -2.58
C ASN A 59 -7.37 -13.01 -1.39
N ALA A 60 -6.27 -12.40 -0.95
CA ALA A 60 -6.29 -11.43 0.14
C ALA A 60 -7.08 -10.16 -0.24
N ILE A 61 -6.89 -9.67 -1.47
CA ILE A 61 -7.56 -8.50 -2.03
C ILE A 61 -9.06 -8.76 -2.17
N ASP A 62 -9.46 -9.89 -2.76
CA ASP A 62 -10.87 -10.24 -2.94
C ASP A 62 -11.58 -10.30 -1.58
N ASN A 63 -10.98 -11.01 -0.62
CA ASN A 63 -11.52 -11.11 0.73
C ASN A 63 -11.62 -9.74 1.42
N HIS A 64 -10.61 -8.88 1.27
CA HIS A 64 -10.61 -7.53 1.83
C HIS A 64 -11.69 -6.65 1.21
N ASN A 65 -11.72 -6.55 -0.12
CA ASN A 65 -12.67 -5.72 -0.85
C ASN A 65 -14.12 -6.17 -0.61
N MET A 66 -14.39 -7.49 -0.54
CA MET A 66 -15.72 -8.01 -0.19
C MET A 66 -16.19 -7.55 1.20
N ARG A 67 -15.28 -7.44 2.18
CA ARG A 67 -15.63 -6.97 3.53
C ARG A 67 -16.05 -5.49 3.55
N LEU A 68 -15.56 -4.66 2.63
CA LEU A 68 -15.95 -3.24 2.56
C LEU A 68 -17.47 -3.06 2.37
N TYR A 69 -18.08 -3.95 1.58
CA TYR A 69 -19.51 -3.91 1.28
C TYR A 69 -20.35 -4.59 2.37
N ASN A 70 -19.89 -5.74 2.87
CA ASN A 70 -20.68 -6.60 3.76
C ASN A 70 -20.51 -6.30 5.25
N ASN A 71 -19.54 -5.47 5.63
CA ASN A 71 -19.27 -5.13 7.03
C ASN A 71 -19.72 -3.67 7.32
N PRO A 72 -20.52 -3.42 8.37
CA PRO A 72 -20.79 -2.05 8.83
C PRO A 72 -19.56 -1.39 9.49
N PHE A 73 -18.60 -2.18 9.98
CA PHE A 73 -17.37 -1.71 10.64
C PHE A 73 -16.15 -2.06 9.80
N ILE A 74 -15.84 -1.21 8.83
CA ILE A 74 -14.77 -1.47 7.84
C ILE A 74 -13.39 -1.51 8.52
N ASP A 75 -12.60 -2.54 8.20
CA ASP A 75 -11.22 -2.65 8.64
C ASP A 75 -10.37 -1.50 8.06
N ALA A 76 -9.61 -0.81 8.90
CA ALA A 76 -8.76 0.32 8.48
C ALA A 76 -7.44 -0.11 7.82
N GLY A 77 -7.14 -1.42 7.81
CA GLY A 77 -5.86 -1.97 7.38
C GLY A 77 -6.01 -3.02 6.29
N PHE A 78 -5.08 -3.02 5.34
CA PHE A 78 -4.88 -4.10 4.38
C PHE A 78 -3.60 -4.85 4.72
N ASP A 79 -3.69 -6.16 4.98
CA ASP A 79 -2.55 -6.96 5.42
C ASP A 79 -1.50 -7.16 4.31
N VAL A 80 -0.21 -7.10 4.67
CA VAL A 80 0.92 -7.38 3.77
C VAL A 80 1.46 -8.78 4.08
N LEU A 81 1.63 -9.60 3.04
CA LEU A 81 2.03 -11.00 3.16
C LEU A 81 3.55 -11.11 3.18
N ASN A 82 4.10 -11.91 4.11
CA ASN A 82 5.50 -12.27 4.12
C ASN A 82 5.80 -13.28 2.96
N PRO A 83 6.61 -12.94 1.96
CA PRO A 83 6.69 -13.74 0.73
C PRO A 83 7.51 -15.02 0.86
N PHE A 84 8.35 -15.16 1.87
CA PHE A 84 9.17 -16.36 2.09
C PHE A 84 9.56 -16.52 3.57
N VAL A 85 9.93 -17.73 3.95
CA VAL A 85 10.50 -18.02 5.27
C VAL A 85 11.89 -17.38 5.38
N SER A 86 12.13 -16.65 6.46
CA SER A 86 13.42 -16.05 6.81
C SER A 86 13.70 -16.21 8.30
N VAL A 87 14.97 -16.09 8.71
CA VAL A 87 15.35 -16.10 10.13
C VAL A 87 15.78 -14.70 10.52
N ALA A 88 15.09 -14.13 11.51
CA ALA A 88 15.45 -12.86 12.12
C ALA A 88 16.35 -13.10 13.33
N SER A 89 17.53 -12.48 13.36
CA SER A 89 18.53 -12.61 14.43
C SER A 89 18.41 -11.48 15.45
N GLY A 90 18.67 -11.79 16.71
CA GLY A 90 18.80 -10.76 17.75
C GLY A 90 20.08 -9.93 17.59
N GLY A 91 20.01 -8.64 17.92
CA GLY A 91 21.17 -7.74 17.92
C GLY A 91 21.47 -7.04 16.58
N GLU A 92 20.68 -7.31 15.53
CA GLU A 92 20.76 -6.62 14.24
C GLU A 92 19.37 -6.28 13.69
N VAL A 93 19.33 -5.40 12.69
CA VAL A 93 18.08 -5.02 12.00
C VAL A 93 17.80 -6.01 10.88
N ASN A 94 16.67 -6.70 10.99
CA ASN A 94 16.24 -7.72 10.05
C ASN A 94 15.28 -7.11 9.03
N LYS A 95 15.65 -7.12 7.75
CA LYS A 95 14.82 -6.55 6.68
C LYS A 95 14.02 -7.64 5.98
N ILE A 96 12.70 -7.47 5.92
CA ILE A 96 11.82 -8.28 5.10
C ILE A 96 11.39 -7.42 3.92
N ASN A 97 11.79 -7.83 2.71
CA ASN A 97 11.22 -7.29 1.48
C ASN A 97 9.91 -8.05 1.19
N PHE A 98 8.79 -7.35 1.18
CA PHE A 98 7.47 -7.96 0.99
C PHE A 98 7.12 -8.27 -0.47
N GLY A 99 7.97 -7.86 -1.44
CA GLY A 99 7.73 -8.14 -2.85
C GLY A 99 6.50 -7.44 -3.41
N VAL A 100 6.14 -6.27 -2.86
CA VAL A 100 5.02 -5.46 -3.36
C VAL A 100 5.42 -4.01 -3.51
N LYS A 101 4.95 -3.40 -4.60
CA LYS A 101 5.07 -1.97 -4.91
C LYS A 101 3.67 -1.38 -4.95
N CYS A 102 3.52 -0.15 -4.45
CA CYS A 102 2.19 0.44 -4.30
C CYS A 102 2.11 1.87 -4.80
N GLU A 103 0.91 2.26 -5.20
CA GLU A 103 0.49 3.63 -5.44
C GLU A 103 -0.85 3.83 -4.73
N ALA A 104 -0.99 4.94 -3.99
CA ALA A 104 -2.23 5.26 -3.30
C ALA A 104 -2.79 6.60 -3.78
N THR A 105 -4.09 6.60 -4.06
CA THR A 105 -4.88 7.78 -4.42
C THR A 105 -6.03 7.92 -3.45
N MET A 106 -6.17 9.11 -2.85
CA MET A 106 -7.36 9.45 -2.08
C MET A 106 -8.46 9.85 -3.05
N VAL A 107 -9.65 9.28 -2.89
CA VAL A 107 -10.85 9.58 -3.68
C VAL A 107 -11.95 10.03 -2.72
N MET A 108 -12.53 11.19 -2.99
CA MET A 108 -13.58 11.81 -2.19
C MET A 108 -14.95 11.63 -2.85
N ASP A 109 -16.03 11.76 -2.07
CA ASP A 109 -17.43 11.71 -2.53
C ASP A 109 -17.84 12.88 -3.46
N ASN A 110 -17.01 13.92 -3.54
CA ASN A 110 -17.20 15.12 -4.35
C ASN A 110 -16.29 15.18 -5.59
N ASP A 111 -15.81 14.01 -6.04
CA ASP A 111 -15.02 13.81 -7.25
C ASP A 111 -13.57 14.29 -7.17
N LYS A 112 -13.18 14.87 -6.05
CA LYS A 112 -11.79 15.21 -5.82
C LYS A 112 -10.97 13.94 -5.62
N SER A 113 -9.89 13.81 -6.40
CA SER A 113 -8.87 12.79 -6.19
C SER A 113 -7.47 13.40 -6.15
N PHE A 114 -6.57 12.78 -5.38
CA PHE A 114 -5.16 13.21 -5.32
C PHE A 114 -4.25 12.07 -4.84
N PRO A 115 -2.99 12.01 -5.31
CA PRO A 115 -1.99 11.08 -4.78
C PRO A 115 -1.78 11.29 -3.29
N THR A 116 -1.69 10.20 -2.53
CA THR A 116 -1.49 10.25 -1.08
C THR A 116 -0.38 9.30 -0.64
N GLY A 117 0.31 9.66 0.44
CA GLY A 117 1.11 8.68 1.17
C GLY A 117 0.21 7.78 2.00
N PHE A 118 0.80 6.77 2.63
CA PHE A 118 0.12 5.86 3.54
C PHE A 118 1.08 5.36 4.62
N TYR A 119 0.53 4.69 5.63
CA TYR A 119 1.31 4.14 6.72
C TYR A 119 1.40 2.62 6.61
N MET A 120 2.54 2.09 7.03
CA MET A 120 2.73 0.66 7.29
C MET A 120 2.86 0.47 8.80
N TYR A 121 1.83 -0.13 9.41
CA TYR A 121 1.79 -0.40 10.84
C TYR A 121 2.06 -1.87 11.15
N PRO A 122 2.67 -2.18 12.31
CA PRO A 122 2.66 -3.54 12.82
C PRO A 122 1.21 -3.99 13.07
N ARG A 123 0.90 -5.26 12.76
CA ARG A 123 -0.36 -5.87 13.20
C ARG A 123 -0.30 -6.10 14.70
N SER A 124 -1.45 -6.04 15.38
CA SER A 124 -1.50 -6.29 16.83
C SER A 124 -0.94 -7.66 17.20
N SER A 125 -1.10 -8.66 16.33
CA SER A 125 -0.54 -10.01 16.50
C SER A 125 0.99 -10.06 16.45
N LEU A 126 1.67 -9.05 15.87
CA LEU A 126 3.14 -8.98 15.88
C LEU A 126 3.70 -9.01 17.30
N SER A 127 2.96 -8.45 18.27
CA SER A 127 3.33 -8.47 19.70
C SER A 127 3.46 -9.86 20.31
N LYS A 128 2.83 -10.88 19.71
CA LYS A 128 2.93 -12.30 20.09
C LYS A 128 4.24 -12.95 19.63
N THR A 129 5.00 -12.25 18.79
CA THR A 129 6.33 -12.64 18.30
C THR A 129 7.40 -11.79 19.00
N PRO A 130 8.69 -12.17 18.94
CA PRO A 130 9.78 -11.31 19.40
C PRO A 130 10.08 -10.14 18.44
N LEU A 131 9.39 -10.04 17.29
CA LEU A 131 9.66 -9.00 16.30
C LEU A 131 9.04 -7.65 16.70
N ARG A 132 9.76 -6.56 16.47
CA ARG A 132 9.26 -5.19 16.58
C ARG A 132 9.62 -4.41 15.32
N LEU A 133 8.69 -3.64 14.78
CA LEU A 133 8.99 -2.78 13.64
C LEU A 133 9.93 -1.65 14.12
N ALA A 134 11.19 -1.68 13.69
CA ALA A 134 12.29 -0.88 14.26
C ALA A 134 12.04 0.63 14.15
N ASN A 135 11.40 1.08 13.06
CA ASN A 135 11.03 2.47 12.85
C ASN A 135 9.65 2.84 13.43
N SER A 136 9.03 1.97 14.24
CA SER A 136 7.69 2.08 14.84
C SER A 136 6.52 2.13 13.83
N VAL A 137 6.58 3.02 12.85
CA VAL A 137 5.61 3.21 11.77
C VAL A 137 6.37 3.46 10.47
N GLY A 138 6.06 2.71 9.43
CA GLY A 138 6.53 3.01 8.07
C GLY A 138 5.73 4.17 7.49
N ILE A 139 6.37 5.32 7.24
CA ILE A 139 5.77 6.40 6.46
C ILE A 139 6.14 6.16 5.00
N ILE A 140 5.15 5.88 4.17
CA ILE A 140 5.33 5.65 2.75
C ILE A 140 4.84 6.89 2.00
N ASP A 141 5.79 7.63 1.44
CA ASP A 141 5.52 8.86 0.71
C ASP A 141 4.74 8.58 -0.59
N SER A 142 3.90 9.52 -1.02
CA SER A 142 3.01 9.35 -2.20
C SER A 142 3.75 9.01 -3.50
N GLY A 143 5.00 9.45 -3.63
CA GLY A 143 5.86 9.17 -4.78
C GLY A 143 6.71 7.89 -4.66
N TYR A 144 6.68 7.18 -3.54
CA TYR A 144 7.48 5.96 -3.43
C TYR A 144 6.93 4.86 -4.33
N ARG A 145 7.80 4.25 -5.14
CA ARG A 145 7.47 3.12 -6.04
C ARG A 145 8.37 1.91 -5.84
N GLY A 146 9.25 1.95 -4.84
CA GLY A 146 10.07 0.80 -4.48
C GLY A 146 9.26 -0.29 -3.78
N ASN A 147 9.89 -1.43 -3.56
CA ASN A 147 9.30 -2.51 -2.79
C ASN A 147 9.05 -2.05 -1.33
N LEU A 148 7.93 -2.46 -0.75
CA LEU A 148 7.67 -2.28 0.68
C LEU A 148 8.62 -3.19 1.47
N ILE A 149 9.35 -2.58 2.39
CA ILE A 149 10.35 -3.26 3.21
C ILE A 149 10.06 -2.94 4.67
N GLY A 150 9.85 -3.96 5.48
CA GLY A 150 9.79 -3.85 6.93
C GLY A 150 11.17 -4.07 7.55
N ALA A 151 11.59 -3.17 8.43
CA ALA A 151 12.80 -3.32 9.23
C ALA A 151 12.40 -3.74 10.65
N PHE A 152 12.91 -4.88 11.11
CA PHE A 152 12.50 -5.48 12.38
C PHE A 152 13.67 -5.71 13.32
N ASP A 153 13.47 -5.30 14.57
CA ASP A 153 14.28 -5.80 15.68
C ASP A 153 13.73 -7.17 16.11
N CYS A 154 14.61 -8.08 16.52
CA CYS A 154 14.25 -9.35 17.14
C CYS A 154 14.70 -9.35 18.60
N LEU A 155 13.75 -9.40 19.54
CA LEU A 155 14.03 -9.39 20.98
C LEU A 155 14.50 -10.74 21.54
N GLY A 156 14.50 -11.79 20.71
CA GLY A 156 15.03 -13.13 21.05
C GLY A 156 16.39 -13.38 20.38
N SER A 157 16.96 -14.58 20.60
CA SER A 157 18.18 -14.99 19.87
C SER A 157 17.93 -15.14 18.38
N SER A 158 16.81 -15.76 18.01
CA SER A 158 16.37 -15.94 16.63
C SER A 158 14.85 -16.12 16.56
N PHE A 159 14.24 -15.75 15.44
CA PHE A 159 12.84 -16.03 15.13
C PHE A 159 12.70 -16.41 13.66
N GLN A 160 12.06 -17.55 13.39
CA GLN A 160 11.75 -17.96 12.02
C GLN A 160 10.39 -17.39 11.61
N THR A 161 10.37 -16.60 10.53
CA THR A 161 9.13 -16.10 9.95
C THR A 161 8.37 -17.20 9.22
N VAL A 162 7.07 -17.02 9.09
CA VAL A 162 6.16 -17.94 8.41
C VAL A 162 5.78 -17.31 7.08
N GLU A 163 5.87 -18.09 6.00
CA GLU A 163 5.43 -17.66 4.68
C GLU A 163 3.93 -17.35 4.68
N TYR A 164 3.56 -16.27 4.01
CA TYR A 164 2.24 -15.66 3.95
C TYR A 164 1.64 -15.21 5.29
N ASP A 165 2.42 -15.25 6.38
CA ASP A 165 2.01 -14.60 7.62
C ASP A 165 2.01 -13.07 7.46
N ARG A 166 1.24 -12.42 8.31
CA ARG A 166 0.88 -11.01 8.21
C ARG A 166 1.46 -10.32 9.42
N TYR A 167 2.64 -9.73 9.25
CA TYR A 167 3.35 -9.00 10.31
C TYR A 167 2.97 -7.52 10.34
N VAL A 168 2.70 -6.95 9.17
CA VAL A 168 2.36 -5.53 8.99
C VAL A 168 1.12 -5.38 8.12
N GLN A 169 0.53 -4.20 8.17
CA GLN A 169 -0.64 -3.81 7.38
C GLN A 169 -0.47 -2.38 6.88
N ILE A 170 -1.02 -2.11 5.70
CA ILE A 170 -1.13 -0.77 5.11
C ILE A 170 -2.37 -0.10 5.68
N CYS A 171 -2.23 1.13 6.16
CA CYS A 171 -3.33 1.97 6.63
C CYS A 171 -3.37 3.30 5.88
N ALA A 172 -4.57 3.74 5.53
CA ALA A 172 -4.78 5.08 4.98
C ALA A 172 -4.43 6.16 6.02
N PRO A 173 -3.98 7.36 5.61
CA PRO A 173 -3.62 8.43 6.54
C PRO A 173 -4.73 8.84 7.51
N THR A 174 -5.99 8.68 7.09
CA THR A 174 -7.20 9.01 7.88
C THR A 174 -7.92 7.77 8.41
N LEU A 175 -7.33 6.58 8.29
CA LEU A 175 -7.97 5.29 8.59
C LEU A 175 -9.30 5.07 7.85
N CYS A 176 -9.49 5.74 6.70
CA CYS A 176 -10.64 5.50 5.84
C CYS A 176 -10.53 4.12 5.17
N PRO A 177 -11.64 3.60 4.62
CA PRO A 177 -11.62 2.36 3.84
C PRO A 177 -10.54 2.37 2.75
N ILE A 178 -9.91 1.20 2.58
CA ILE A 178 -8.90 0.98 1.55
C ILE A 178 -9.49 0.04 0.51
N PHE A 179 -9.64 0.50 -0.72
CA PHE A 179 -10.02 -0.33 -1.85
C PHE A 179 -8.77 -0.73 -2.62
N VAL A 180 -8.49 -2.03 -2.74
CA VAL A 180 -7.22 -2.51 -3.30
C VAL A 180 -7.41 -3.03 -4.71
N ILE A 181 -6.52 -2.66 -5.62
CA ILE A 181 -6.51 -3.12 -7.02
C ILE A 181 -5.15 -3.75 -7.28
N MET A 182 -5.12 -5.01 -7.68
CA MET A 182 -3.90 -5.63 -8.18
C MET A 182 -3.67 -5.21 -9.63
N VAL A 183 -2.43 -4.84 -9.97
CA VAL A 183 -2.02 -4.54 -11.35
C VAL A 183 -1.05 -5.63 -11.85
N ASP A 184 -1.11 -5.94 -13.14
CA ASP A 184 -0.32 -7.03 -13.74
C ASP A 184 1.09 -6.59 -14.14
N ASN A 185 1.27 -5.30 -14.47
CA ASN A 185 2.55 -4.72 -14.87
C ASN A 185 2.96 -3.58 -13.93
N GLU A 186 4.25 -3.48 -13.61
CA GLU A 186 4.79 -2.40 -12.76
C GLU A 186 4.50 -1.01 -13.34
N ASN A 187 4.49 -0.90 -14.67
CA ASN A 187 4.29 0.34 -15.42
C ASN A 187 2.86 0.92 -15.27
N GLU A 188 1.94 0.14 -14.70
CA GLU A 188 0.57 0.60 -14.37
C GLU A 188 0.54 1.39 -13.05
N LEU A 189 1.63 1.35 -12.29
CA LEU A 189 1.94 2.34 -11.27
C LEU A 189 2.48 3.61 -11.96
N GLU A 190 1.89 4.76 -11.69
CA GLU A 190 2.31 6.05 -12.25
C GLU A 190 3.78 6.33 -11.93
N GLU A 191 4.53 6.72 -12.96
CA GLU A 191 5.92 7.16 -12.81
C GLU A 191 5.97 8.44 -11.96
N THR A 192 6.85 8.47 -10.96
CA THR A 192 7.09 9.68 -10.16
C THR A 192 8.57 10.01 -10.08
N VAL A 193 8.85 11.30 -9.83
CA VAL A 193 10.20 11.89 -9.77
C VAL A 193 11.12 11.22 -8.74
N ARG A 194 10.58 10.45 -7.77
CA ARG A 194 11.36 9.81 -6.69
C ARG A 194 11.75 8.35 -6.95
N GLY A 195 11.10 7.65 -7.88
CA GLY A 195 11.44 6.27 -8.26
C GLY A 195 11.57 5.26 -7.10
N ALA A 196 12.49 4.30 -7.23
CA ALA A 196 12.73 3.19 -6.30
C ALA A 196 13.63 3.53 -5.08
N GLY A 197 13.88 4.81 -4.79
CA GLY A 197 14.78 5.24 -3.72
C GLY A 197 14.21 5.01 -2.31
N GLY A 198 14.38 3.80 -1.77
CA GLY A 198 14.06 3.44 -0.37
C GLY A 198 15.12 3.90 0.64
N PHE A 199 14.95 3.50 1.91
CA PHE A 199 15.78 3.79 3.10
C PHE A 199 17.05 4.64 2.87
N GLY A 200 17.06 5.88 3.36
CA GLY A 200 18.26 6.74 3.36
C GLY A 200 18.50 7.56 2.08
N SER A 201 17.52 7.61 1.16
CA SER A 201 17.62 8.34 -0.11
C SER A 201 17.51 9.86 0.00
N THR A 202 17.13 10.42 1.17
CA THR A 202 16.87 11.86 1.34
C THR A 202 17.75 12.57 2.36
N GLY A 203 18.77 11.92 2.94
CA GLY A 203 19.66 12.62 3.86
C GLY A 203 20.65 11.75 4.60
N ARG A 204 21.91 12.19 4.58
CA ARG A 204 22.77 12.15 5.77
C ARG A 204 22.42 13.35 6.64
#